data_AF-A0A1S3E397-F1
#
_entry.id   AF-A0A1S3E397-F1
#
_cell.length_a   1.000
_cell.length_b   1.000
_cell.length_c   1.000
_cell.angle_alpha   90.00
_cell.angle_beta   90.00
_cell.angle_gamma   90.00
#
_symmetry.space_group_name_H-M   'P 1'
#
loop_
_entity.id
_entity.type
_entity.pdbx_description
1 polymer ?
#
loop_
_entity_poly.entity_id
_entity_poly.type
_entity_poly.pdbx_seq_one_letter_code
_entity_poly.pdbx_strand_id
1 'polypeptide(L)'
;MPSFLSHHSQPSYYYHHQPIKFHHSSLTLFIPSSSSSSSSRTKPRWPRMDSAASRHRRKDKVVVIMGATGSGKSRLSVELATLFPFSEIINSDKMQVYRGLDITTNKIPFHQRNGVPHHLLGDVDHSHGEFSPSDFRRHAGEIISDITSRRKLPIIVGGSNSFIHALLVERFDPELNVFDKSSSSSSSSLSSISSDLRYKCCFLWMDISFPVLSEYLLKRVDEMFDSGMVDELAQFFEPDSENRTGLRKAIGVPEFDRFFNKYPPADKLEEGENPMREGAYEEAVRAIKDNTCQLAKRQIGKILRLKRAGWDLRRIDATEAFRAVLTSESRGGAGVFSDLWKNQVLEPSVKIVKRFLME
;
A
#
# COMPACT_ATOMS: atom_id res chain seq x y z
N MET A 1 -40.69 40.76 12.13
CA MET A 1 -40.56 41.40 10.80
C MET A 1 -39.13 41.15 10.31
N PRO A 2 -38.96 40.76 9.04
CA PRO A 2 -38.36 39.48 8.60
C PRO A 2 -36.98 39.71 7.90
N SER A 3 -36.18 38.74 7.43
CA SER A 3 -36.45 37.68 6.43
C SER A 3 -35.18 36.84 6.12
N PHE A 4 -35.27 35.50 6.17
CA PHE A 4 -35.14 34.50 5.07
C PHE A 4 -33.73 34.09 4.51
N LEU A 5 -33.52 32.76 4.53
CA LEU A 5 -32.83 31.86 3.55
C LEU A 5 -31.29 31.91 3.46
N SER A 6 -30.56 30.81 3.28
CA SER A 6 -30.88 29.47 2.76
C SER A 6 -29.83 28.43 3.17
N HIS A 7 -30.29 27.18 3.29
CA HIS A 7 -29.48 25.97 3.33
C HIS A 7 -28.67 25.79 2.03
N HIS A 8 -27.38 25.50 2.15
CA HIS A 8 -26.63 24.76 1.13
C HIS A 8 -26.09 23.46 1.73
N SER A 9 -26.91 22.42 1.62
CA SER A 9 -26.51 21.03 1.72
C SER A 9 -25.58 20.73 0.53
N GLN A 10 -24.31 20.44 0.79
CA GLN A 10 -23.44 19.87 -0.23
C GLN A 10 -23.80 18.41 -0.46
N PRO A 11 -23.83 17.93 -1.72
CA PRO A 11 -24.13 16.53 -2.01
C PRO A 11 -22.92 15.66 -1.62
N SER A 12 -23.17 14.72 -0.70
CA SER A 12 -22.30 13.59 -0.40
C SER A 12 -22.32 12.63 -1.59
N TYR A 13 -21.29 12.69 -2.44
CA TYR A 13 -21.05 11.67 -3.45
C TYR A 13 -20.55 10.40 -2.75
N TYR A 14 -21.48 9.55 -2.31
CA TYR A 14 -21.19 8.16 -1.99
C TYR A 14 -20.80 7.45 -3.29
N TYR A 15 -19.51 7.20 -3.48
CA TYR A 15 -19.03 6.26 -4.50
C TYR A 15 -19.44 4.86 -4.04
N HIS A 16 -20.46 4.28 -4.69
CA HIS A 16 -20.76 2.86 -4.60
C HIS A 16 -19.63 2.06 -5.26
N HIS A 17 -18.58 1.73 -4.51
CA HIS A 17 -17.70 0.63 -4.86
C HIS A 17 -18.48 -0.68 -4.61
N GLN A 18 -18.67 -1.49 -5.65
CA GLN A 18 -19.13 -2.86 -5.45
C GLN A 18 -18.12 -3.58 -4.55
N PRO A 19 -18.56 -4.37 -3.56
CA PRO A 19 -17.65 -5.13 -2.72
C PRO A 19 -16.78 -6.04 -3.60
N ILE A 20 -15.48 -6.08 -3.32
CA ILE A 20 -14.53 -6.98 -3.97
C ILE A 20 -15.00 -8.42 -3.73
N LYS A 21 -15.56 -9.06 -4.76
CA LYS A 21 -15.98 -10.46 -4.71
C LYS A 21 -14.77 -11.35 -5.00
N PHE A 22 -14.43 -12.21 -4.05
CA PHE A 22 -13.47 -13.30 -4.26
C PHE A 22 -14.15 -14.40 -5.07
N HIS A 23 -13.62 -14.74 -6.24
CA HIS A 23 -14.06 -15.92 -6.98
C HIS A 23 -13.32 -17.14 -6.43
N HIS A 24 -14.00 -17.94 -5.60
CA HIS A 24 -13.57 -19.31 -5.34
C HIS A 24 -13.80 -20.13 -6.62
N SER A 25 -12.71 -20.61 -7.24
CA SER A 25 -12.79 -21.50 -8.39
C SER A 25 -13.27 -22.89 -7.95
N SER A 26 -14.57 -23.13 -8.02
CA SER A 26 -15.12 -24.49 -8.02
C SER A 26 -15.09 -25.02 -9.45
N LEU A 27 -14.14 -25.93 -9.73
CA LEU A 27 -14.02 -26.63 -11.00
C LEU A 27 -15.23 -27.54 -11.20
N THR A 28 -16.18 -27.13 -12.05
CA THR A 28 -17.17 -28.04 -12.63
C THR A 28 -16.81 -28.25 -14.11
N LEU A 29 -16.48 -29.50 -14.44
CA LEU A 29 -16.16 -29.98 -15.77
C LEU A 29 -17.41 -29.90 -16.66
N PHE A 30 -17.36 -29.04 -17.69
CA PHE A 30 -18.30 -29.04 -18.80
C PHE A 30 -17.80 -29.97 -19.91
N ILE A 31 -18.60 -30.96 -20.28
CA ILE A 31 -18.42 -31.80 -21.48
C ILE A 31 -19.29 -31.21 -22.59
N PRO A 32 -18.78 -30.85 -23.78
CA PRO A 32 -19.62 -30.49 -24.90
C PRO A 32 -19.86 -31.69 -25.83
N SER A 33 -21.13 -32.01 -26.05
CA SER A 33 -21.59 -32.92 -27.11
C SER A 33 -21.71 -32.18 -28.44
N SER A 34 -21.21 -32.83 -29.49
CA SER A 34 -21.23 -32.39 -30.89
C SER A 34 -22.60 -32.59 -31.55
N SER A 35 -23.01 -31.63 -32.38
CA SER A 35 -23.96 -31.88 -33.47
C SER A 35 -23.69 -30.95 -34.65
N SER A 36 -23.54 -31.58 -35.81
CA SER A 36 -23.32 -31.02 -37.13
C SER A 36 -24.61 -30.48 -37.76
N SER A 37 -24.50 -29.42 -38.56
CA SER A 37 -25.31 -29.26 -39.77
C SER A 37 -24.73 -28.20 -40.70
N SER A 38 -24.48 -28.62 -41.94
CA SER A 38 -24.04 -27.85 -43.10
C SER A 38 -25.14 -26.95 -43.68
N SER A 39 -24.78 -25.76 -44.18
CA SER A 39 -25.24 -25.34 -45.51
C SER A 39 -24.36 -24.21 -46.07
N SER A 40 -24.11 -24.29 -47.38
CA SER A 40 -23.22 -23.47 -48.19
C SER A 40 -23.95 -22.24 -48.77
N ARG A 41 -23.23 -21.12 -48.93
CA ARG A 41 -23.49 -20.13 -49.99
C ARG A 41 -22.25 -19.26 -50.22
N THR A 42 -21.92 -19.09 -51.50
CA THR A 42 -20.66 -18.57 -52.05
C THR A 42 -20.65 -17.06 -52.32
N LYS A 43 -19.41 -16.50 -52.33
CA LYS A 43 -18.85 -15.31 -53.03
C LYS A 43 -18.62 -14.04 -52.16
N PRO A 44 -17.68 -13.13 -52.52
CA PRO A 44 -16.40 -13.29 -53.20
C PRO A 44 -15.21 -12.77 -52.36
N ARG A 45 -14.01 -13.15 -52.81
CA ARG A 45 -12.69 -12.87 -52.22
C ARG A 45 -12.26 -11.43 -52.53
N TRP A 46 -12.06 -10.62 -51.48
CA TRP A 46 -11.16 -9.47 -51.47
C TRP A 46 -10.20 -9.68 -50.30
N PRO A 47 -8.87 -9.57 -50.47
CA PRO A 47 -7.98 -9.56 -49.32
C PRO A 47 -8.25 -8.25 -48.59
N ARG A 48 -8.97 -8.30 -47.45
CA ARG A 48 -8.81 -7.24 -46.47
C ARG A 48 -7.34 -7.30 -46.08
N MET A 49 -6.58 -6.31 -46.51
CA MET A 49 -5.38 -5.91 -45.81
C MET A 49 -5.85 -5.63 -44.38
N ASP A 50 -5.70 -6.64 -43.53
CA ASP A 50 -5.46 -6.38 -42.12
C ASP A 50 -4.13 -5.63 -42.12
N SER A 51 -4.27 -4.32 -42.25
CA SER A 51 -3.33 -3.35 -41.75
C SER A 51 -3.21 -3.66 -40.26
N ALA A 52 -2.36 -4.64 -39.95
CA ALA A 52 -1.66 -4.77 -38.70
C ALA A 52 -0.71 -3.58 -38.61
N ALA A 53 -1.27 -2.37 -38.63
CA ALA A 53 -0.66 -1.23 -38.00
C ALA A 53 -0.60 -1.63 -36.52
N SER A 54 0.55 -2.18 -36.15
CA SER A 54 1.08 -2.16 -34.80
C SER A 54 1.04 -0.71 -34.31
N ARG A 55 -0.15 -0.26 -33.90
CA ARG A 55 -0.28 0.83 -32.96
C ARG A 55 0.44 0.29 -31.73
N HIS A 56 1.70 0.68 -31.57
CA HIS A 56 2.34 0.64 -30.26
C HIS A 56 1.34 1.30 -29.30
N ARG A 57 0.57 0.49 -28.55
CA ARG A 57 -0.32 1.01 -27.51
C ARG A 57 0.63 1.71 -26.55
N ARG A 58 0.59 3.04 -26.54
CA ARG A 58 1.35 3.83 -25.57
C ARG A 58 0.93 3.33 -24.19
N LYS A 59 1.89 2.83 -23.42
CA LYS A 59 1.66 2.35 -22.06
C LYS A 59 1.14 3.52 -21.21
N ASP A 60 0.15 3.26 -20.37
CA ASP A 60 -0.38 4.28 -19.46
C ASP A 60 0.72 4.78 -18.50
N LYS A 61 0.65 6.06 -18.13
CA LYS A 61 1.57 6.68 -17.18
C LYS A 61 1.12 6.44 -15.75
N VAL A 62 2.03 5.98 -14.90
CA VAL A 62 1.76 5.72 -13.48
C VAL A 62 2.89 6.28 -12.63
N VAL A 63 2.54 7.00 -11.55
CA VAL A 63 3.52 7.40 -10.53
C VAL A 63 3.51 6.37 -9.41
N VAL A 64 4.69 6.00 -8.91
CA VAL A 64 4.86 4.99 -7.86
C VAL A 64 5.70 5.60 -6.75
N ILE A 65 5.14 5.70 -5.55
CA ILE A 65 5.82 6.20 -4.36
C ILE A 65 6.14 5.02 -3.45
N MET A 66 7.42 4.72 -3.35
CA MET A 66 7.96 3.59 -2.58
C MET A 66 8.93 4.07 -1.49
N GLY A 67 9.17 3.21 -0.52
CA GLY A 67 9.95 3.52 0.68
C GLY A 67 9.58 2.61 1.85
N ALA A 68 10.41 2.59 2.88
CA ALA A 68 10.15 1.82 4.09
C ALA A 68 8.90 2.34 4.84
N THR A 69 8.35 1.54 5.74
CA THR A 69 7.32 1.99 6.69
C THR A 69 7.80 3.23 7.45
N GLY A 70 6.89 4.14 7.80
CA GLY A 70 7.22 5.41 8.46
C GLY A 70 7.87 6.49 7.58
N SER A 71 8.23 6.21 6.32
CA SER A 71 9.00 7.17 5.51
C SER A 71 8.22 8.34 4.89
N GLY A 72 7.02 8.66 5.37
CA GLY A 72 6.23 9.80 4.87
C GLY A 72 5.54 9.63 3.50
N LYS A 73 5.46 8.40 2.95
CA LYS A 73 4.87 8.14 1.61
C LYS A 73 3.46 8.68 1.44
N SER A 74 2.58 8.45 2.41
CA SER A 74 1.18 8.88 2.34
C SER A 74 1.06 10.40 2.30
N ARG A 75 1.85 11.11 3.12
CA ARG A 75 1.94 12.58 3.10
C ARG A 75 2.32 13.09 1.72
N LEU A 76 3.43 12.59 1.17
CA LEU A 76 3.90 13.00 -0.15
C LEU A 76 2.85 12.71 -1.24
N SER A 77 2.15 11.58 -1.14
CA SER A 77 1.14 11.23 -2.14
C SER A 77 -0.05 12.17 -2.17
N VAL A 78 -0.54 12.62 -1.01
CA VAL A 78 -1.65 13.57 -0.91
C VAL A 78 -1.22 14.95 -1.38
N GLU A 79 -0.02 15.41 -1.00
CA GLU A 79 0.54 16.68 -1.46
C GLU A 79 0.71 16.69 -3.00
N LEU A 80 1.24 15.61 -3.58
CA LEU A 80 1.33 15.47 -5.04
C LEU A 80 -0.05 15.43 -5.69
N ALA A 81 -1.00 14.65 -5.16
CA ALA A 81 -2.34 14.56 -5.74
C ALA A 81 -3.10 15.90 -5.67
N THR A 82 -2.82 16.73 -4.67
CA THR A 82 -3.35 18.10 -4.56
C THR A 82 -2.73 19.03 -5.60
N LEU A 83 -1.41 18.93 -5.85
CA LEU A 83 -0.69 19.76 -6.83
C LEU A 83 -0.91 19.32 -8.29
N PHE A 84 -1.26 18.06 -8.52
CA PHE A 84 -1.64 17.51 -9.82
C PHE A 84 -3.13 17.13 -9.77
N PRO A 85 -4.07 18.10 -9.87
CA PRO A 85 -5.48 18.02 -9.41
C PRO A 85 -6.41 17.05 -10.17
N PHE A 86 -5.86 16.07 -10.86
CA PHE A 86 -6.59 14.96 -11.49
C PHE A 86 -5.95 13.63 -11.11
N SER A 87 -5.45 13.51 -9.88
CA SER A 87 -4.77 12.29 -9.42
C SER A 87 -5.62 11.52 -8.43
N GLU A 88 -5.48 10.21 -8.44
CA GLU A 88 -6.12 9.31 -7.47
C GLU A 88 -5.08 8.34 -6.92
N ILE A 89 -5.17 8.03 -5.63
CA ILE A 89 -4.19 7.22 -4.91
C ILE A 89 -4.64 5.77 -4.87
N ILE A 90 -3.73 4.85 -5.17
CA ILE A 90 -3.94 3.40 -5.03
C ILE A 90 -2.99 2.91 -3.94
N ASN A 91 -3.54 2.46 -2.81
CA ASN A 91 -2.75 1.87 -1.74
C ASN A 91 -2.13 0.55 -2.20
N SER A 92 -0.83 0.37 -1.95
CA SER A 92 -0.09 -0.86 -2.18
C SER A 92 0.57 -1.38 -0.90
N ASP A 93 0.04 -1.05 0.28
CA ASP A 93 0.35 -1.73 1.53
C ASP A 93 -0.66 -2.85 1.79
N LYS A 94 -0.16 -4.08 1.86
CA LYS A 94 -0.98 -5.29 1.98
C LYS A 94 -1.76 -5.41 3.29
N MET A 95 -1.36 -4.71 4.35
CA MET A 95 -2.14 -4.70 5.60
C MET A 95 -3.22 -3.63 5.55
N GLN A 96 -2.95 -2.51 4.85
CA GLN A 96 -3.89 -1.41 4.74
C GLN A 96 -5.05 -1.67 3.75
N VAL A 97 -4.99 -2.75 2.97
CA VAL A 97 -6.14 -3.14 2.10
C VAL A 97 -7.35 -3.58 2.91
N TYR A 98 -7.15 -4.09 4.13
CA TYR A 98 -8.24 -4.63 4.95
C TYR A 98 -8.95 -3.55 5.77
N ARG A 99 -10.25 -3.75 5.98
CA ARG A 99 -11.08 -3.00 6.94
C ARG A 99 -10.64 -3.28 8.37
N GLY A 100 -10.75 -2.25 9.23
CA GLY A 100 -10.37 -2.33 10.63
C GLY A 100 -8.86 -2.22 10.85
N LEU A 101 -8.47 -2.22 12.14
CA LEU A 101 -7.08 -2.02 12.57
C LEU A 101 -6.43 -0.77 11.96
N ASP A 102 -7.15 0.35 11.90
CA ASP A 102 -6.71 1.58 11.24
C ASP A 102 -5.50 2.21 11.93
N ILE A 103 -5.45 2.17 13.27
CA ILE A 103 -4.30 2.63 14.06
C ILE A 103 -3.13 1.66 13.85
N THR A 104 -3.35 0.37 14.12
CA THR A 104 -2.34 -0.70 14.06
C THR A 104 -1.71 -0.81 12.67
N THR A 105 -2.49 -0.68 11.60
CA THR A 105 -2.00 -0.70 10.21
C THR A 105 -1.55 0.67 9.70
N ASN A 106 -1.63 1.70 10.54
CA ASN A 106 -1.18 3.07 10.26
C ASN A 106 -1.81 3.63 8.97
N LYS A 107 -3.12 3.46 8.81
CA LYS A 107 -3.83 4.06 7.67
C LYS A 107 -3.84 5.58 7.81
N ILE A 108 -3.73 6.29 6.69
CA ILE A 108 -3.86 7.75 6.71
C ILE A 108 -5.29 8.14 7.14
N PRO A 109 -5.46 8.95 8.21
CA PRO A 109 -6.77 9.39 8.67
C PRO A 109 -7.51 10.19 7.61
N PHE A 110 -8.84 10.10 7.58
CA PHE A 110 -9.67 10.73 6.55
C PHE A 110 -9.41 12.25 6.41
N HIS A 111 -9.28 12.97 7.52
CA HIS A 111 -9.03 14.42 7.53
C HIS A 111 -7.67 14.80 6.91
N GLN A 112 -6.70 13.89 6.86
CA GLN A 112 -5.38 14.11 6.25
C GLN A 112 -5.35 13.76 4.75
N ARG A 113 -6.43 13.19 4.19
CA ARG A 113 -6.50 12.81 2.77
C ARG A 113 -6.80 14.00 1.84
N ASN A 114 -7.17 15.16 2.39
CA ASN A 114 -7.47 16.38 1.65
C ASN A 114 -8.46 16.18 0.48
N GLY A 115 -9.47 15.33 0.68
CA GLY A 115 -10.48 14.99 -0.35
C GLY A 115 -9.95 14.16 -1.54
N VAL A 116 -8.68 13.74 -1.54
CA VAL A 116 -8.10 12.93 -2.60
C VAL A 116 -8.71 11.52 -2.57
N PRO A 117 -9.23 11.00 -3.69
CA PRO A 117 -9.74 9.63 -3.75
C PRO A 117 -8.64 8.61 -3.48
N HIS A 118 -8.93 7.64 -2.61
CA HIS A 118 -8.05 6.52 -2.28
C HIS A 118 -8.75 5.21 -2.65
N HIS A 119 -8.01 4.30 -3.28
CA HIS A 119 -8.45 2.96 -3.65
C HIS A 119 -7.60 1.91 -2.94
N LEU A 120 -8.19 0.75 -2.67
CA LEU A 120 -7.58 -0.39 -1.97
C LEU A 120 -7.09 -0.03 -0.56
N LEU A 121 -7.79 0.88 0.13
CA LEU A 121 -7.45 1.35 1.47
C LEU A 121 -8.63 1.11 2.41
N GLY A 122 -8.63 -0.02 3.11
CA GLY A 122 -9.77 -0.44 3.93
C GLY A 122 -10.95 -0.98 3.12
N ASP A 123 -10.69 -1.61 1.97
CA ASP A 123 -11.75 -2.08 1.07
C ASP A 123 -12.03 -3.58 1.18
N VAL A 124 -11.07 -4.35 1.69
CA VAL A 124 -11.13 -5.82 1.78
C VAL A 124 -11.64 -6.24 3.16
N ASP A 125 -12.60 -7.16 3.19
CA ASP A 125 -13.02 -7.80 4.43
C ASP A 125 -12.01 -8.90 4.81
N HIS A 126 -11.50 -8.86 6.05
CA HIS A 126 -10.50 -9.81 6.52
C HIS A 126 -11.04 -11.24 6.68
N SER A 127 -12.36 -11.42 6.76
CA SER A 127 -13.00 -12.74 6.83
C SER A 127 -12.85 -13.55 5.54
N HIS A 128 -12.50 -12.90 4.42
CA HIS A 128 -12.27 -13.56 3.13
C HIS A 128 -10.84 -14.11 2.95
N GLY A 129 -10.01 -14.06 3.99
CA GLY A 129 -8.66 -14.63 3.97
C GLY A 129 -7.60 -13.69 3.40
N GLU A 130 -6.54 -14.27 2.82
CA GLU A 130 -5.38 -13.50 2.36
C GLU A 130 -5.61 -12.87 0.98
N PHE A 131 -5.52 -11.54 0.92
CA PHE A 131 -5.45 -10.77 -0.32
C PHE A 131 -4.06 -10.94 -0.97
N SER A 132 -4.01 -11.72 -2.04
CA SER A 132 -2.74 -12.14 -2.65
C SER A 132 -2.14 -11.07 -3.58
N PRO A 133 -0.86 -11.19 -3.97
CA PRO A 133 -0.29 -10.33 -5.02
C PRO A 133 -1.01 -10.46 -6.36
N SER A 134 -1.60 -11.62 -6.68
CA SER A 134 -2.42 -11.84 -7.87
C SER A 134 -3.73 -11.05 -7.80
N ASP A 135 -4.39 -11.05 -6.65
CA ASP A 135 -5.59 -10.25 -6.41
C ASP A 135 -5.28 -8.77 -6.55
N PHE A 136 -4.19 -8.32 -5.93
CA PHE A 136 -3.73 -6.94 -6.07
C PHE A 136 -3.44 -6.58 -7.52
N ARG A 137 -2.71 -7.42 -8.27
CA ARG A 137 -2.38 -7.18 -9.68
C ARG A 137 -3.63 -7.00 -10.54
N ARG A 138 -4.67 -7.80 -10.29
CA ARG A 138 -5.95 -7.75 -11.00
C ARG A 138 -6.71 -6.48 -10.63
N HIS A 139 -7.03 -6.29 -9.36
CA HIS A 139 -7.85 -5.17 -8.89
C HIS A 139 -7.17 -3.81 -9.13
N ALA A 140 -5.89 -3.66 -8.78
CA ALA A 140 -5.19 -2.40 -9.01
C ALA A 140 -5.01 -2.13 -10.52
N GLY A 141 -4.92 -3.16 -11.36
CA GLY A 141 -4.90 -3.00 -12.82
C GLY A 141 -6.24 -2.47 -13.37
N GLU A 142 -7.36 -2.97 -12.87
CA GLU A 142 -8.70 -2.48 -13.20
C GLU A 142 -8.87 -1.01 -12.77
N ILE A 143 -8.46 -0.68 -11.54
CA ILE A 143 -8.50 0.69 -11.00
C ILE A 143 -7.61 1.64 -11.82
N ILE A 144 -6.39 1.23 -12.19
CA ILE A 144 -5.54 2.03 -13.09
C ILE A 144 -6.25 2.29 -14.41
N SER A 145 -6.85 1.27 -15.02
CA SER A 145 -7.58 1.42 -16.28
C SER A 145 -8.78 2.37 -16.15
N ASP A 146 -9.51 2.33 -15.03
CA ASP A 146 -10.62 3.26 -14.77
C ASP A 146 -10.11 4.71 -14.63
N ILE A 147 -9.11 4.92 -13.77
CA ILE A 147 -8.50 6.25 -13.54
C ILE A 147 -7.99 6.84 -14.85
N THR A 148 -7.25 6.06 -15.65
CA THR A 148 -6.69 6.54 -16.91
C THR A 148 -7.77 6.80 -17.96
N SER A 149 -8.86 6.01 -17.99
CA SER A 149 -10.00 6.25 -18.89
C SER A 149 -10.68 7.60 -18.62
N ARG A 150 -10.67 8.05 -17.35
CA ARG A 150 -11.14 9.37 -16.91
C ARG A 150 -10.09 10.47 -17.07
N ARG A 151 -8.98 10.18 -17.77
CA ARG A 151 -7.81 11.07 -17.98
C ARG A 151 -7.17 11.57 -16.68
N LYS A 152 -7.23 10.76 -15.63
CA LYS A 152 -6.62 11.02 -14.33
C LYS A 152 -5.29 10.29 -14.19
N LEU A 153 -4.46 10.74 -13.26
CA LEU A 153 -3.15 10.18 -12.96
C LEU A 153 -3.25 9.18 -11.79
N PRO A 154 -3.01 7.89 -12.01
CA PRO A 154 -2.88 6.93 -10.92
C PRO A 154 -1.54 7.13 -10.18
N ILE A 155 -1.62 7.25 -8.86
CA ILE A 155 -0.47 7.30 -7.95
C ILE A 155 -0.51 6.08 -7.04
N ILE A 156 0.39 5.13 -7.24
CA ILE A 156 0.53 3.93 -6.39
C ILE A 156 1.40 4.28 -5.18
N VAL A 157 0.97 3.94 -3.98
CA VAL A 157 1.65 4.31 -2.72
C VAL A 157 1.63 3.16 -1.74
N GLY A 158 2.79 2.72 -1.25
CA GLY A 158 2.82 1.71 -0.18
C GLY A 158 4.18 1.05 0.03
N GLY A 159 4.26 0.21 1.07
CA GLY A 159 5.50 -0.47 1.47
C GLY A 159 5.60 -1.95 1.04
N SER A 160 4.56 -2.52 0.42
CA SER A 160 4.57 -3.92 0.02
C SER A 160 5.16 -4.11 -1.37
N ASN A 161 6.49 -4.25 -1.42
CA ASN A 161 7.23 -4.47 -2.67
C ASN A 161 6.72 -5.67 -3.49
N SER A 162 6.14 -6.69 -2.86
CA SER A 162 5.50 -7.82 -3.55
C SER A 162 4.28 -7.40 -4.38
N PHE A 163 3.45 -6.48 -3.85
CA PHE A 163 2.29 -5.93 -4.55
C PHE A 163 2.72 -5.00 -5.68
N ILE A 164 3.69 -4.12 -5.42
CA ILE A 164 4.26 -3.23 -6.44
C ILE A 164 4.87 -4.06 -7.58
N HIS A 165 5.68 -5.07 -7.28
CA HIS A 165 6.25 -5.96 -8.27
C HIS A 165 5.16 -6.68 -9.06
N ALA A 166 4.24 -7.36 -8.37
CA ALA A 166 3.16 -8.11 -9.02
C ALA A 166 2.29 -7.23 -9.91
N LEU A 167 2.04 -5.97 -9.54
CA LEU A 167 1.28 -5.04 -10.37
C LEU A 167 2.04 -4.58 -11.60
N LEU A 168 3.33 -4.26 -11.48
CA LEU A 168 4.06 -3.50 -12.50
C LEU A 168 4.79 -4.35 -13.54
N VAL A 169 5.27 -5.55 -13.21
CA VAL A 169 5.99 -6.38 -14.20
C VAL A 169 5.08 -6.81 -15.35
N GLU A 170 5.61 -6.83 -16.58
CA GLU A 170 4.85 -7.24 -17.77
C GLU A 170 4.24 -8.65 -17.58
N ARG A 171 5.06 -9.62 -17.19
CA ARG A 171 4.66 -11.00 -16.89
C ARG A 171 4.88 -11.28 -15.41
N PHE A 172 3.82 -11.65 -14.70
CA PHE A 172 3.86 -11.99 -13.29
C PHE A 172 3.63 -13.48 -13.10
N ASP A 173 4.51 -14.12 -12.34
CA ASP A 173 4.39 -15.52 -11.93
C ASP A 173 3.99 -15.56 -10.44
N PRO A 174 2.80 -16.06 -10.10
CA PRO A 174 2.33 -16.12 -8.71
C PRO A 174 3.10 -17.13 -7.85
N GLU A 175 3.74 -18.13 -8.46
CA GLU A 175 4.47 -19.18 -7.74
C GLU A 175 5.90 -18.74 -7.37
N LEU A 176 6.41 -17.68 -8.00
CA LEU A 176 7.76 -17.18 -7.83
C LEU A 176 7.83 -15.98 -6.87
N ASN A 177 8.42 -16.18 -5.68
CA ASN A 177 8.75 -15.07 -4.79
C ASN A 177 10.16 -14.49 -5.05
N VAL A 178 10.24 -13.47 -5.90
CA VAL A 178 11.49 -12.76 -6.25
C VAL A 178 12.20 -12.08 -5.06
N PHE A 179 11.53 -11.96 -3.91
CA PHE A 179 12.08 -11.33 -2.72
C PHE A 179 12.54 -12.32 -1.66
N ASP A 180 12.44 -13.63 -1.91
CA ASP A 180 12.96 -14.62 -0.99
C ASP A 180 14.50 -14.56 -0.92
N LYS A 181 15.08 -14.96 0.22
CA LYS A 181 16.53 -15.03 0.43
C LYS A 181 17.09 -16.41 0.07
N SER A 182 16.27 -17.46 0.12
CA SER A 182 16.65 -18.84 -0.24
C SER A 182 17.15 -18.97 -1.68
N SER A 183 16.65 -18.12 -2.59
CA SER A 183 17.05 -18.08 -4.00
C SER A 183 18.38 -17.35 -4.26
N SER A 184 19.06 -16.83 -3.23
CA SER A 184 20.30 -16.03 -3.40
C SER A 184 21.62 -16.79 -3.20
N SER A 185 21.58 -18.10 -2.97
CA SER A 185 22.76 -18.98 -2.92
C SER A 185 23.24 -19.45 -4.31
N SER A 186 22.48 -19.20 -5.37
CA SER A 186 22.95 -19.35 -6.76
C SER A 186 23.13 -17.98 -7.40
N SER A 187 24.33 -17.71 -7.91
CA SER A 187 24.77 -16.47 -8.58
C SER A 187 23.95 -16.09 -9.84
N SER A 188 22.95 -16.88 -10.22
CA SER A 188 22.07 -16.68 -11.38
C SER A 188 20.79 -15.88 -11.09
N SER A 189 20.39 -15.69 -9.82
CA SER A 189 19.02 -15.20 -9.48
C SER A 189 18.79 -13.69 -9.57
N LEU A 190 19.83 -12.88 -9.80
CA LEU A 190 19.67 -11.46 -10.15
C LEU A 190 18.91 -11.26 -11.47
N SER A 191 18.81 -12.31 -12.30
CA SER A 191 18.04 -12.33 -13.56
C SER A 191 16.52 -12.50 -13.40
N SER A 192 16.00 -12.69 -12.18
CA SER A 192 14.58 -13.04 -11.97
C SER A 192 13.62 -11.85 -11.96
N ILE A 193 14.08 -10.65 -11.61
CA ILE A 193 13.23 -9.46 -11.57
C ILE A 193 13.29 -8.77 -12.93
N SER A 194 12.19 -8.85 -13.67
CA SER A 194 12.03 -8.18 -14.96
C SER A 194 12.12 -6.67 -14.83
N SER A 195 12.87 -6.04 -15.74
CA SER A 195 12.84 -4.58 -15.97
C SER A 195 11.70 -4.17 -16.92
N ASP A 196 11.08 -5.11 -17.63
CA ASP A 196 9.92 -4.84 -18.48
C ASP A 196 8.66 -4.64 -17.63
N LEU A 197 8.07 -3.44 -17.76
CA LEU A 197 6.91 -3.00 -16.96
C LEU A 197 5.67 -2.79 -17.83
N ARG A 198 4.48 -3.16 -17.33
CA ARG A 198 3.18 -2.95 -17.99
C ARG A 198 2.85 -1.49 -18.30
N TYR A 199 3.38 -0.59 -17.48
CA TYR A 199 3.08 0.84 -17.51
C TYR A 199 4.36 1.66 -17.71
N LYS A 200 4.23 2.88 -18.25
CA LYS A 200 5.32 3.87 -18.21
C LYS A 200 5.37 4.40 -16.77
N CYS A 201 6.35 3.97 -15.99
CA CYS A 201 6.39 4.24 -14.55
C CYS A 201 7.33 5.40 -14.22
N CYS A 202 6.92 6.24 -13.25
CA CYS A 202 7.79 7.20 -12.57
C CYS A 202 7.94 6.78 -11.11
N PHE A 203 9.13 6.30 -10.74
CA PHE A 203 9.40 5.83 -9.38
C PHE A 203 9.98 6.95 -8.51
N LEU A 204 9.26 7.33 -7.46
CA LEU A 204 9.77 8.14 -6.36
C LEU A 204 10.11 7.22 -5.19
N TRP A 205 11.39 7.14 -4.83
CA TRP A 205 11.85 6.36 -3.69
C TRP A 205 12.17 7.29 -2.52
N MET A 206 11.28 7.29 -1.53
CA MET A 206 11.49 7.90 -0.22
C MET A 206 12.56 7.12 0.54
N ASP A 207 13.74 7.73 0.69
CA ASP A 207 14.89 7.17 1.40
C ASP A 207 15.17 8.00 2.66
N ILE A 208 15.43 7.31 3.76
CA ILE A 208 15.76 7.91 5.06
C ILE A 208 16.87 7.05 5.65
N SER A 209 17.92 7.69 6.17
CA SER A 209 18.99 6.96 6.85
C SER A 209 18.42 6.07 7.95
N PHE A 210 18.85 4.81 7.99
CA PHE A 210 18.26 3.84 8.90
C PHE A 210 18.31 4.26 10.38
N PRO A 211 19.40 4.86 10.92
CA PRO A 211 19.43 5.33 12.31
C PRO A 211 18.31 6.31 12.64
N VAL A 212 18.09 7.32 11.78
CA VAL A 212 17.01 8.31 11.95
C VAL A 212 15.65 7.66 11.79
N LEU A 213 15.50 6.78 10.80
CA LEU A 213 14.23 6.09 10.57
C LEU A 213 13.87 5.18 11.75
N SER A 214 14.83 4.43 12.30
CA SER A 214 14.56 3.54 13.44
C SER A 214 14.08 4.32 14.64
N GLU A 215 14.74 5.43 15.00
CA GLU A 215 14.34 6.26 16.13
C GLU A 215 12.93 6.83 15.94
N TYR A 216 12.63 7.35 14.74
CA TYR A 216 11.28 7.79 14.39
C TYR A 216 10.24 6.68 14.49
N LEU A 217 10.57 5.46 14.05
CA LEU A 217 9.65 4.33 14.13
C LEU A 217 9.34 3.92 15.57
N LEU A 218 10.30 4.01 16.49
CA LEU A 218 10.06 3.75 17.91
C LEU A 218 9.05 4.76 18.48
N LYS A 219 9.31 6.06 18.27
CA LYS A 219 8.43 7.14 18.71
C LYS A 219 7.03 7.01 18.10
N ARG A 220 6.94 6.71 16.81
CA ARG A 220 5.65 6.50 16.14
C ARG A 220 4.86 5.33 16.74
N VAL A 221 5.54 4.25 17.14
CA VAL A 221 4.87 3.14 17.85
C VAL A 221 4.31 3.64 19.17
N ASP A 222 5.07 4.42 19.94
CA ASP A 222 4.56 5.04 21.18
C ASP A 222 3.32 5.91 20.92
N GLU A 223 3.35 6.75 19.90
CA GLU A 223 2.18 7.55 19.47
C GLU A 223 0.97 6.68 19.05
N MET A 224 1.20 5.49 18.48
CA MET A 224 0.11 4.54 18.17
C MET A 224 -0.52 3.99 19.46
N PHE A 225 0.28 3.66 20.47
CA PHE A 225 -0.22 3.25 21.78
C PHE A 225 -1.07 4.36 22.42
N ASP A 226 -0.55 5.58 22.44
CA ASP A 226 -1.26 6.76 22.98
C ASP A 226 -2.57 7.04 22.23
N SER A 227 -2.67 6.61 20.97
CA SER A 227 -3.86 6.79 20.12
C SER A 227 -4.91 5.67 20.29
N GLY A 228 -4.71 4.70 21.19
CA GLY A 228 -5.66 3.63 21.45
C GLY A 228 -5.41 2.33 20.68
N MET A 229 -4.17 2.06 20.25
CA MET A 229 -3.82 0.80 19.56
C MET A 229 -4.18 -0.44 20.39
N VAL A 230 -4.02 -0.39 21.72
CA VAL A 230 -4.33 -1.53 22.61
C VAL A 230 -5.81 -1.85 22.60
N ASP A 231 -6.67 -0.84 22.67
CA ASP A 231 -8.13 -1.02 22.63
C ASP A 231 -8.57 -1.58 21.28
N GLU A 232 -7.96 -1.09 20.19
CA GLU A 232 -8.21 -1.60 18.83
C GLU A 232 -7.81 -3.08 18.70
N LEU A 233 -6.66 -3.47 19.25
CA LEU A 233 -6.20 -4.85 19.26
C LEU A 233 -7.06 -5.74 20.17
N ALA A 234 -7.49 -5.23 21.33
CA ALA A 234 -8.37 -5.92 22.26
C ALA A 234 -9.73 -6.23 21.64
N GLN A 235 -10.29 -5.29 20.86
CA GLN A 235 -11.53 -5.50 20.11
C GLN A 235 -11.38 -6.50 18.96
N PHE A 236 -10.18 -6.61 18.40
CA PHE A 236 -9.85 -7.55 17.32
C PHE A 236 -9.42 -8.94 17.82
N PHE A 237 -9.14 -9.09 19.12
CA PHE A 237 -8.62 -10.31 19.70
C PHE A 237 -9.62 -11.46 19.61
N GLU A 238 -9.13 -12.62 19.19
CA GLU A 238 -9.88 -13.88 19.16
C GLU A 238 -9.06 -14.93 19.91
N PRO A 239 -9.58 -15.51 21.02
CA PRO A 239 -8.89 -16.53 21.78
C PRO A 239 -8.52 -17.74 20.93
N ASP A 240 -7.34 -18.31 21.17
CA ASP A 240 -6.85 -19.55 20.53
C ASP A 240 -6.85 -19.56 18.98
N SER A 241 -6.89 -18.38 18.34
CA SER A 241 -6.76 -18.26 16.89
C SER A 241 -5.32 -18.49 16.44
N GLU A 242 -4.99 -19.71 16.02
CA GLU A 242 -3.66 -20.02 15.45
C GLU A 242 -3.47 -19.52 14.01
N ASN A 243 -4.54 -19.12 13.33
CA ASN A 243 -4.48 -18.79 11.90
C ASN A 243 -3.89 -17.39 11.65
N ARG A 244 -2.64 -17.35 11.16
CA ARG A 244 -1.93 -16.10 10.80
C ARG A 244 -2.07 -15.74 9.32
N THR A 245 -3.32 -15.66 8.83
CA THR A 245 -3.62 -15.24 7.45
C THR A 245 -4.19 -13.82 7.41
N GLY A 246 -4.05 -13.18 6.25
CA GLY A 246 -4.65 -11.87 6.00
C GLY A 246 -4.24 -10.79 7.00
N LEU A 247 -5.22 -10.07 7.54
CA LEU A 247 -5.03 -8.96 8.47
C LEU A 247 -4.34 -9.38 9.79
N ARG A 248 -4.51 -10.64 10.24
CA ARG A 248 -3.86 -11.16 11.47
C ARG A 248 -2.32 -11.19 11.39
N LYS A 249 -1.73 -10.91 10.22
CA LYS A 249 -0.28 -10.78 10.01
C LYS A 249 0.24 -9.37 10.34
N ALA A 250 -0.63 -8.41 10.67
CA ALA A 250 -0.22 -7.06 11.00
C ALA A 250 0.65 -7.03 12.27
N ILE A 251 1.78 -6.31 12.22
CA ILE A 251 2.62 -6.08 13.40
C ILE A 251 1.76 -5.37 14.46
N GLY A 252 1.73 -5.91 15.68
CA GLY A 252 0.79 -5.54 16.72
C GLY A 252 -0.07 -6.72 17.12
N VAL A 253 -0.67 -7.41 16.13
CA VAL A 253 -1.61 -8.50 16.38
C VAL A 253 -0.93 -9.71 17.01
N PRO A 254 0.12 -10.34 16.41
CA PRO A 254 0.74 -11.52 17.04
C PRO A 254 1.40 -11.22 18.38
N GLU A 255 1.89 -10.00 18.58
CA GLU A 255 2.52 -9.57 19.82
C GLU A 255 1.48 -9.44 20.95
N PHE A 256 0.34 -8.81 20.68
CA PHE A 256 -0.73 -8.67 21.68
C PHE A 256 -1.61 -9.91 21.81
N ASP A 257 -1.74 -10.76 20.78
CA ASP A 257 -2.38 -12.07 20.92
C ASP A 257 -1.68 -12.89 22.01
N ARG A 258 -0.33 -12.86 22.09
CA ARG A 258 0.43 -13.53 23.16
C ARG A 258 0.13 -12.94 24.54
N PHE A 259 0.02 -11.62 24.61
CA PHE A 259 -0.31 -10.92 25.85
C PHE A 259 -1.73 -11.24 26.30
N PHE A 260 -2.72 -11.12 25.41
CA PHE A 260 -4.13 -11.33 25.69
C PHE A 260 -4.48 -12.79 25.99
N ASN A 261 -3.78 -13.77 25.40
CA ASN A 261 -3.94 -15.17 25.79
C ASN A 261 -3.53 -15.42 27.26
N LYS A 262 -2.62 -14.62 27.81
CA LYS A 262 -2.23 -14.69 29.23
C LYS A 262 -3.07 -13.76 30.12
N TYR A 263 -3.48 -12.61 29.58
CA TYR A 263 -4.24 -11.57 30.27
C TYR A 263 -5.38 -11.07 29.37
N PRO A 264 -6.53 -11.78 29.34
CA PRO A 264 -7.62 -11.49 28.41
C PRO A 264 -8.22 -10.07 28.55
N PRO A 265 -8.77 -9.49 27.46
CA PRO A 265 -9.30 -8.12 27.45
C PRO A 265 -10.49 -7.78 28.36
N ALA A 266 -11.00 -8.70 29.18
CA ALA A 266 -12.26 -8.50 29.93
C ALA A 266 -12.27 -8.98 31.39
N ASP A 267 -11.12 -9.25 31.99
CA ASP A 267 -11.08 -9.49 33.43
C ASP A 267 -11.05 -8.16 34.18
N LYS A 268 -12.22 -7.81 34.73
CA LYS A 268 -12.39 -6.78 35.74
C LYS A 268 -11.31 -6.96 36.81
N LEU A 269 -10.37 -6.02 36.81
CA LEU A 269 -9.61 -5.54 37.97
C LEU A 269 -9.55 -6.53 39.13
N GLU A 270 -8.53 -7.40 39.13
CA GLU A 270 -7.80 -7.52 40.38
C GLU A 270 -7.12 -6.17 40.58
N GLU A 271 -7.72 -5.31 41.40
CA GLU A 271 -7.11 -4.06 41.85
C GLU A 271 -5.83 -4.40 42.61
N GLY A 272 -4.70 -4.31 41.90
CA GLY A 272 -3.37 -4.54 42.41
C GLY A 272 -2.33 -4.44 41.28
N GLU A 273 -1.16 -3.89 41.59
CA GLU A 273 -0.03 -3.96 40.66
C GLU A 273 0.30 -5.44 40.41
N ASN A 274 0.25 -5.86 39.14
CA ASN A 274 0.70 -7.19 38.73
C ASN A 274 2.00 -7.03 37.91
N PRO A 275 3.19 -7.15 38.54
CA PRO A 275 4.46 -7.00 37.84
C PRO A 275 4.64 -7.96 36.67
N MET A 276 4.01 -9.14 36.71
CA MET A 276 4.06 -10.10 35.59
C MET A 276 3.20 -9.67 34.42
N ARG A 277 2.12 -8.91 34.64
CA ARG A 277 1.29 -8.32 33.59
C ARG A 277 2.03 -7.15 32.95
N GLU A 278 2.58 -6.26 33.76
CA GLU A 278 3.37 -5.12 33.31
C GLU A 278 4.56 -5.58 32.45
N GLY A 279 5.34 -6.54 32.95
CA GLY A 279 6.48 -7.08 32.19
C GLY A 279 6.08 -7.74 30.86
N ALA A 280 4.94 -8.42 30.80
CA ALA A 280 4.45 -9.01 29.55
C ALA A 280 3.94 -7.96 28.55
N TYR A 281 3.35 -6.88 29.05
CA TYR A 281 2.93 -5.74 28.25
C TYR A 281 4.16 -5.03 27.65
N GLU A 282 5.16 -4.72 28.47
CA GLU A 282 6.42 -4.13 28.01
C GLU A 282 7.14 -5.02 26.98
N GLU A 283 7.12 -6.34 27.15
CA GLU A 283 7.67 -7.30 26.19
C GLU A 283 6.94 -7.21 24.84
N ALA A 284 5.61 -7.17 24.84
CA ALA A 284 4.80 -7.03 23.62
C ALA A 284 5.10 -5.70 22.90
N VAL A 285 5.18 -4.58 23.63
CA VAL A 285 5.54 -3.26 23.10
C VAL A 285 6.94 -3.31 22.47
N ARG A 286 7.92 -3.87 23.17
CA ARG A 286 9.30 -4.01 22.66
C ARG A 286 9.34 -4.87 21.39
N ALA A 287 8.60 -5.97 21.36
CA ALA A 287 8.51 -6.84 20.18
C ALA A 287 7.92 -6.11 18.97
N ILE A 288 6.88 -5.29 19.14
CA ILE A 288 6.30 -4.46 18.06
C ILE A 288 7.34 -3.48 17.51
N LYS A 289 8.05 -2.78 18.40
CA LYS A 289 9.12 -1.84 18.03
C LYS A 289 10.22 -2.53 17.22
N ASP A 290 10.69 -3.69 17.70
CA ASP A 290 11.72 -4.48 17.03
C ASP A 290 11.24 -5.00 15.66
N ASN A 291 10.05 -5.58 15.59
CA ASN A 291 9.47 -6.10 14.35
C ASN A 291 9.23 -5.00 13.32
N THR A 292 8.83 -3.81 13.76
CA THR A 292 8.67 -2.62 12.91
C THR A 292 10.01 -2.19 12.30
N CYS A 293 11.06 -2.09 13.12
CA CYS A 293 12.42 -1.79 12.66
C CYS A 293 12.95 -2.85 11.68
N GLN A 294 12.74 -4.13 11.97
CA GLN A 294 13.13 -5.21 11.07
C GLN A 294 12.35 -5.17 9.75
N LEU A 295 11.06 -4.84 9.77
CA LEU A 295 10.26 -4.64 8.57
C LEU A 295 10.85 -3.53 7.70
N ALA A 296 11.20 -2.38 8.29
CA ALA A 296 11.84 -1.29 7.57
C ALA A 296 13.16 -1.73 6.91
N LYS A 297 14.05 -2.42 7.65
CA LYS A 297 15.29 -2.99 7.08
C LYS A 297 15.02 -3.91 5.90
N ARG A 298 14.04 -4.82 6.03
CA ARG A 298 13.64 -5.75 4.96
C ARG A 298 13.10 -5.00 3.74
N GLN A 299 12.30 -3.96 3.92
CA GLN A 299 11.77 -3.14 2.83
C GLN A 299 12.86 -2.39 2.08
N ILE A 300 13.81 -1.76 2.79
CA ILE A 300 14.98 -1.09 2.19
C ILE A 300 15.77 -2.10 1.34
N GLY A 301 16.07 -3.29 1.90
CA GLY A 301 16.76 -4.35 1.16
C GLY A 301 16.03 -4.78 -0.12
N LYS A 302 14.70 -4.89 -0.09
CA LYS A 302 13.88 -5.23 -1.27
C LYS A 302 13.89 -4.11 -2.32
N ILE A 303 13.82 -2.84 -1.92
CA ILE A 303 13.92 -1.70 -2.84
C ILE A 303 15.28 -1.66 -3.52
N LEU A 304 16.36 -1.90 -2.78
CA LEU A 304 17.71 -2.00 -3.35
C LEU A 304 17.84 -3.14 -4.36
N ARG A 305 17.15 -4.27 -4.15
CA ARG A 305 17.08 -5.37 -5.14
C ARG A 305 16.37 -4.92 -6.42
N LEU A 306 15.24 -4.22 -6.32
CA LEU A 306 14.53 -3.66 -7.49
C LEU A 306 15.42 -2.68 -8.27
N LYS A 307 16.14 -1.81 -7.57
CA LYS A 307 17.10 -0.88 -8.18
C LYS A 307 18.20 -1.61 -8.95
N ARG A 308 18.78 -2.66 -8.36
CA ARG A 308 19.82 -3.49 -9.01
C ARG A 308 19.29 -4.26 -10.21
N ALA A 309 17.99 -4.58 -10.24
CA ALA A 309 17.31 -5.20 -11.37
C ALA A 309 17.00 -4.22 -12.52
N GLY A 310 17.46 -2.95 -12.42
CA GLY A 310 17.36 -1.98 -13.51
C GLY A 310 16.16 -1.03 -13.43
N TRP A 311 15.38 -1.05 -12.34
CA TRP A 311 14.31 -0.07 -12.15
C TRP A 311 14.90 1.32 -11.90
N ASP A 312 14.48 2.33 -12.68
CA ASP A 312 14.94 3.73 -12.54
C ASP A 312 14.29 4.43 -11.33
N LEU A 313 14.81 4.12 -10.14
CA LEU A 313 14.30 4.68 -8.88
C LEU A 313 14.88 6.08 -8.63
N ARG A 314 14.02 7.10 -8.66
CA ARG A 314 14.40 8.49 -8.33
C ARG A 314 14.40 8.65 -6.81
N ARG A 315 15.59 8.61 -6.21
CA ARG A 315 15.75 8.75 -4.75
C ARG A 315 15.40 10.16 -4.29
N ILE A 316 14.55 10.25 -3.28
CA ILE A 316 14.19 11.44 -2.52
C ILE A 316 14.66 11.23 -1.09
N ASP A 317 15.68 11.97 -0.66
CA ASP A 317 16.25 11.86 0.68
C ASP A 317 15.43 12.74 1.65
N ALA A 318 14.79 12.11 2.63
CA ALA A 318 14.00 12.78 3.65
C ALA A 318 14.69 12.78 5.03
N THR A 319 15.98 12.43 5.10
CA THR A 319 16.69 12.23 6.37
C THR A 319 16.69 13.46 7.27
N GLU A 320 17.03 14.65 6.74
CA GLU A 320 17.08 15.86 7.56
C GLU A 320 15.69 16.29 8.03
N ALA A 321 14.67 16.15 7.18
CA ALA A 321 13.30 16.41 7.59
C ALA A 321 12.92 15.53 8.78
N PHE A 322 13.12 14.21 8.71
CA PHE A 322 12.80 13.33 9.83
C PHE A 322 13.67 13.56 11.07
N ARG A 323 14.94 13.94 10.90
CA ARG A 323 15.78 14.37 12.03
C ARG A 323 15.20 15.59 12.74
N ALA A 324 14.70 16.57 11.98
CA ALA A 324 14.06 17.75 12.56
C ALA A 324 12.81 17.40 13.39
N VAL A 325 12.02 16.39 12.97
CA VAL A 325 10.89 15.87 13.76
C VAL A 325 11.37 15.36 15.12
N LEU A 326 12.43 14.58 15.15
CA LEU A 326 12.98 14.00 16.37
C LEU A 326 13.53 15.06 17.33
N THR A 327 14.14 16.12 16.81
CA THR A 327 14.68 17.22 17.64
C THR A 327 13.65 18.28 18.04
N SER A 328 12.45 18.27 17.45
CA SER A 328 11.45 19.36 17.55
C SER A 328 10.70 19.46 18.87
N GLU A 329 10.98 18.60 19.85
CA GLU A 329 10.43 18.70 21.22
C GLU A 329 10.91 19.97 21.95
N SER A 330 11.90 20.67 21.41
CA SER A 330 12.31 22.01 21.83
C SER A 330 11.65 23.08 20.94
N ARG A 331 10.81 23.94 21.54
CA ARG A 331 10.00 25.02 20.91
C ARG A 331 10.60 25.60 19.61
N GLY A 332 10.02 25.27 18.46
CA GLY A 332 10.36 25.85 17.14
C GLY A 332 10.48 24.86 15.98
N GLY A 333 10.52 23.55 16.23
CA GLY A 333 10.86 22.56 15.20
C GLY A 333 9.79 22.24 14.15
N ALA A 334 8.52 22.60 14.35
CA ALA A 334 7.46 22.38 13.36
C ALA A 334 7.70 23.19 12.06
N GLY A 335 8.21 24.42 12.18
CA GLY A 335 8.58 25.25 11.04
C GLY A 335 9.79 24.66 10.29
N VAL A 336 10.83 24.26 11.03
CA VAL A 336 12.05 23.65 10.48
C VAL A 336 11.74 22.38 9.68
N PHE A 337 10.91 21.48 10.24
CA PHE A 337 10.47 20.28 9.53
C PHE A 337 9.71 20.63 8.24
N SER A 338 8.77 21.57 8.31
CA SER A 338 7.97 21.97 7.15
C SER A 338 8.83 22.49 6.01
N ASP A 339 9.82 23.32 6.32
CA ASP A 339 10.75 23.88 5.34
C ASP A 339 11.65 22.81 4.73
N LEU A 340 12.24 21.94 5.56
CA LEU A 340 13.08 20.83 5.09
C LEU A 340 12.28 19.85 4.23
N TRP A 341 11.08 19.47 4.66
CA TRP A 341 10.18 18.61 3.89
C TRP A 341 9.84 19.22 2.54
N LYS A 342 9.45 20.50 2.51
CA LYS A 342 9.13 21.19 1.27
C LYS A 342 10.31 21.20 0.30
N ASN A 343 11.48 21.60 0.77
CA ASN A 343 12.66 21.82 -0.06
C ASN A 343 13.35 20.52 -0.50
N GLN A 344 13.39 19.50 0.36
CA GLN A 344 14.13 18.26 0.11
C GLN A 344 13.24 17.12 -0.42
N VAL A 345 11.95 17.14 -0.11
CA VAL A 345 11.02 16.06 -0.48
C VAL A 345 10.03 16.52 -1.54
N LEU A 346 9.20 17.52 -1.23
CA LEU A 346 8.07 17.89 -2.08
C LEU A 346 8.52 18.53 -3.41
N GLU A 347 9.35 19.58 -3.37
CA GLU A 347 9.77 20.29 -4.57
C GLU A 347 10.54 19.40 -5.58
N PRO A 348 11.52 18.56 -5.16
CA PRO A 348 12.17 17.63 -6.08
C PRO A 348 11.18 16.61 -6.68
N SER A 349 10.25 16.09 -5.86
CA SER A 349 9.22 15.16 -6.33
C SER A 349 8.31 15.79 -7.38
N VAL A 350 7.85 17.02 -7.16
CA VAL A 350 7.03 17.77 -8.12
C VAL A 350 7.80 17.99 -9.42
N LYS A 351 9.08 18.39 -9.37
CA LYS A 351 9.91 18.58 -10.57
C LYS A 351 10.05 17.29 -11.39
N ILE A 352 10.26 16.15 -10.72
CA ILE A 352 10.37 14.83 -11.36
C ILE A 352 9.04 14.43 -12.02
N VAL A 353 7.93 14.48 -11.28
CA VAL A 353 6.61 14.11 -11.80
C VAL A 353 6.21 15.02 -12.95
N LYS A 354 6.43 16.34 -12.83
CA LYS A 354 6.11 17.30 -13.88
C LYS A 354 6.87 17.00 -15.18
N ARG A 355 8.16 16.66 -15.10
CA ARG A 355 8.96 16.25 -16.27
C ARG A 355 8.42 14.97 -16.90
N PHE A 356 8.16 13.95 -16.09
CA PHE A 356 7.61 12.68 -16.53
C PHE A 356 6.24 12.83 -17.24
N LEU A 357 5.40 13.75 -16.78
CA LEU A 357 4.10 14.00 -17.40
C LEU A 357 4.20 14.72 -18.76
N MET A 358 5.26 15.50 -19.00
CA MET A 358 5.48 16.18 -20.28
C MET A 358 6.05 15.27 -21.39
N GLU A 359 6.76 14.20 -21.04
CA GLU A 359 7.37 13.24 -21.98
C GLU A 359 6.39 12.18 -22.52
#